data_AF-A0A7C5F4Z1-F1
#
_entry.id   AF-A0A7C5F4Z1-F1
#
_cell.length_a   1.000
_cell.length_b   1.000
_cell.length_c   1.000
_cell.angle_alpha   90.00
_cell.angle_beta   90.00
_cell.angle_gamma   90.00
#
_symmetry.space_group_name_H-M   'P 1'
#
loop_
_entity.id
_entity.type
_entity.pdbx_description
1 polymer ?
#
loop_
_entity_poly.entity_id
_entity_poly.type
_entity_poly.pdbx_seq_one_letter_code
_entity_poly.pdbx_strand_id
1 'polypeptide(L)' 'MKKNTTPLNATLLKQMDAYWRAANYLSVGQIYLYDNPLLTKPLTRAHIKPRLLGHWGTTP' A
#
# COMPACT_ATOMS: atom_id res chain seq x y z
N MET A 1 15.22 -29.19 -1.64
CA MET A 1 14.03 -28.31 -1.49
C MET A 1 12.79 -29.13 -1.76
N LYS A 2 11.79 -29.14 -0.87
CA LYS A 2 10.48 -29.74 -1.17
C LYS A 2 9.77 -28.83 -2.18
N LYS A 3 9.42 -29.36 -3.36
CA LYS A 3 8.56 -28.65 -4.31
C LYS A 3 7.11 -28.79 -3.81
N ASN A 4 6.48 -27.67 -3.51
CA ASN A 4 5.03 -27.63 -3.31
C ASN A 4 4.39 -27.70 -4.71
N THR A 5 3.80 -28.85 -5.03
CA THR A 5 3.15 -29.11 -6.33
C THR A 5 1.68 -28.71 -6.34
N THR A 6 1.10 -28.39 -5.19
CA THR A 6 -0.29 -27.94 -5.06
C THR A 6 -0.39 -26.45 -5.39
N PRO A 7 -1.27 -26.05 -6.34
CA PRO A 7 -1.55 -24.64 -6.60
C PRO A 7 -2.04 -23.91 -5.33
N LEU A 8 -1.75 -22.61 -5.24
CA LEU A 8 -2.29 -21.79 -4.16
C LEU A 8 -3.82 -21.75 -4.22
N ASN A 9 -4.45 -21.85 -3.05
CA ASN A 9 -5.89 -21.64 -2.91
C ASN A 9 -6.27 -20.24 -3.45
N ALA A 10 -7.36 -20.15 -4.21
CA ALA A 10 -7.89 -18.89 -4.73
C ALA A 10 -8.18 -17.87 -3.61
N THR A 11 -8.65 -18.30 -2.44
CA THR A 11 -8.87 -17.40 -1.29
C THR A 11 -7.57 -16.80 -0.80
N LEU A 12 -6.51 -17.62 -0.70
CA LEU A 12 -5.20 -17.15 -0.27
C LEU A 12 -4.62 -16.14 -1.26
N LEU A 13 -4.76 -16.39 -2.57
CA LEU A 13 -4.32 -15.45 -3.60
C LEU A 13 -5.04 -14.09 -3.48
N LYS A 14 -6.35 -14.10 -3.25
CA LYS A 14 -7.14 -12.87 -3.02
C LYS A 14 -6.68 -12.11 -1.77
N GLN A 15 -6.36 -12.81 -0.69
CA GLN A 15 -5.85 -12.18 0.54
C GLN A 15 -4.47 -11.56 0.34
N MET A 16 -3.60 -12.22 -0.42
CA MET A 16 -2.28 -11.67 -0.77
C MET A 16 -2.40 -10.41 -1.64
N ASP A 17 -3.30 -10.39 -2.62
CA ASP A 17 -3.59 -9.17 -3.41
C ASP A 17 -4.13 -8.03 -2.54
N ALA A 18 -5.09 -8.34 -1.65
CA ALA A 18 -5.64 -7.34 -0.73
C ALA A 18 -4.55 -6.78 0.20
N TYR A 19 -3.66 -7.64 0.70
CA TYR A 19 -2.51 -7.23 1.50
C TYR A 19 -1.56 -6.33 0.70
N TRP A 20 -1.20 -6.72 -0.53
CA TRP A 20 -0.31 -5.94 -1.38
C TRP A 20 -0.87 -4.54 -1.67
N ARG A 21 -2.16 -4.45 -1.99
CA ARG A 21 -2.86 -3.17 -2.18
C ARG A 21 -2.90 -2.32 -0.92
N ALA A 22 -3.16 -2.94 0.25
CA ALA A 22 -3.15 -2.23 1.53
C ALA A 22 -1.75 -1.69 1.87
N ALA A 23 -0.70 -2.49 1.68
CA ALA A 23 0.68 -2.07 1.86
C ALA A 23 1.04 -0.90 0.93
N ASN A 24 0.70 -0.99 -0.36
CA ASN A 24 0.93 0.07 -1.34
C ASN A 24 0.20 1.37 -0.96
N TYR A 25 -1.04 1.28 -0.51
CA TYR A 25 -1.82 2.44 -0.06
C TYR A 25 -1.16 3.13 1.14
N LEU A 26 -0.77 2.36 2.15
CA LEU A 26 -0.12 2.89 3.35
C LEU A 26 1.25 3.49 3.03
N SER A 27 2.03 2.88 2.14
CA SER A 27 3.32 3.41 1.70
C SER A 27 3.20 4.77 1.02
N VAL A 28 2.21 4.96 0.13
CA VAL A 28 1.92 6.28 -0.43
C VAL A 28 1.51 7.26 0.67
N GLY A 29 0.66 6.83 1.60
CA GLY A 29 0.29 7.64 2.77
C GLY A 29 1.52 8.11 3.57
N GLN A 30 2.46 7.20 3.85
CA GLN A 30 3.68 7.51 4.59
C GLN A 30 4.61 8.48 3.85
N ILE A 31 4.71 8.39 2.52
CA ILE A 31 5.57 9.27 1.73
C ILE A 31 4.94 10.67 1.59
N TYR A 32 3.63 10.75 1.35
CA TYR A 32 3.00 11.98 0.86
C TYR A 32 2.06 12.67 1.86
N LEU A 33 1.41 11.95 2.78
CA LEU A 33 0.35 12.51 3.63
C LEU A 33 0.85 12.86 5.04
N TYR A 34 0.49 14.05 5.52
CA TYR A 34 0.63 14.45 6.92
C TYR A 34 -0.65 14.18 7.74
N ASP A 35 -1.83 14.22 7.11
CA ASP A 35 -3.15 13.96 7.70
C ASP A 35 -4.10 13.30 6.67
N ASN A 36 -5.29 12.87 7.10
CA ASN A 36 -6.34 12.25 6.29
C ASN A 36 -5.90 10.95 5.57
N PRO A 37 -5.23 10.01 6.28
CA PRO A 37 -4.62 8.84 5.65
C PRO A 37 -5.62 7.87 5.04
N LEU A 38 -6.89 7.91 5.45
CA LEU A 38 -7.97 7.07 4.92
C LEU A 38 -8.93 7.84 4.00
N LEU A 39 -8.63 9.10 3.67
CA LEU A 39 -9.45 9.96 2.82
C LEU A 39 -10.92 10.05 3.25
N THR A 40 -11.20 10.14 4.55
CA THR A 40 -12.57 10.29 5.08
C THR A 40 -13.19 11.64 4.75
N LYS A 41 -12.37 12.60 4.31
CA LYS A 41 -12.73 13.89 3.71
C LYS A 41 -12.03 14.04 2.34
N PRO A 42 -12.56 14.86 1.40
CA PRO A 42 -11.90 15.14 0.13
C PRO A 42 -10.44 15.54 0.29
N LEU A 43 -9.56 15.02 -0.57
CA LEU A 43 -8.14 15.31 -0.51
C LEU A 43 -7.89 16.78 -0.88
N THR A 44 -7.13 17.49 -0.04
CA THR A 44 -6.71 18.87 -0.28
C THR A 44 -5.19 18.96 -0.15
N ARG A 45 -4.60 20.05 -0.65
CA ARG A 45 -3.16 20.31 -0.52
C ARG A 45 -2.70 20.38 0.94
N ALA A 46 -3.58 20.77 1.87
CA ALA A 46 -3.27 20.84 3.29
C ALA A 46 -2.96 19.47 3.93
N HIS A 47 -3.39 18.38 3.31
CA HIS A 47 -3.09 17.02 3.78
C HIS A 47 -1.71 16.52 3.29
N ILE A 48 -1.07 17.19 2.34
CA ILE A 48 0.20 16.78 1.75
C ILE A 48 1.36 17.34 2.58
N LYS A 49 2.39 16.52 2.84
CA LYS A 49 3.60 16.97 3.52
C LYS A 49 4.28 18.11 2.73
N PRO A 50 4.76 19.17 3.40
CA PRO A 50 5.46 20.28 2.73
C PRO A 50 6.81 19.87 2.13
N ARG A 51 7.41 18.79 2.64
CA ARG A 51 8.64 18.19 2.11
C ARG A 51 8.43 16.69 1.95
N LEU A 52 8.66 16.19 0.74
CA LEU A 52 8.49 14.79 0.38
C LEU A 52 9.84 14.07 0.52
N LEU A 53 9.88 13.03 1.35
CA LEU A 53 11.05 12.18 1.55
C LEU A 53 10.60 10.72 1.56
N GLY A 54 11.26 9.90 0.75
CA GLY A 54 10.95 8.49 0.56
C GLY A 54 11.18 8.08 -0.89
N HIS A 55 11.26 6.77 -1.13
CA HIS A 55 11.45 6.20 -2.46
C HIS A 55 10.25 5.33 -2.82
N TRP A 56 9.48 5.73 -3.83
CA TRP A 56 8.38 4.92 -4.30
C TRP A 56 8.83 3.78 -5.23
N GLY A 57 9.87 4.00 -6.07
CA GLY A 57 10.18 3.12 -7.20
C GLY A 57 10.47 1.64 -6.88
N THR A 58 10.89 1.32 -5.66
CA THR A 58 11.16 -0.06 -5.19
C THR A 58 10.18 -0.54 -4.12
N THR A 59 9.11 0.21 -3.88
CA THR A 59 8.10 -0.11 -2.86
C THR A 59 7.00 -1.05 -3.38
N PRO A 60 6.36 -0.80 -4.54
CA PRO A 60 5.35 -1.71 -5.07
C PRO A 60 5.94 -3.01 -5.62
#